data_AF-A0AAF0MJH1-F1
#
_entry.id   AF-A0AAF0MJH1-F1
#
_cell.length_a   1.000
_cell.length_b   1.000
_cell.length_c   1.000
_cell.angle_alpha   90.00
_cell.angle_beta   90.00
_cell.angle_gamma   90.00
#
_symmetry.space_group_name_H-M   'P 1'
#
loop_
_entity.id
_entity.type
_entity.pdbx_description
1 polymer ?
#
loop_
_entity_poly.entity_id
_entity_poly.type
_entity_poly.pdbx_seq_one_letter_code
_entity_poly.pdbx_strand_id
1 'polypeptide(L)'
;MTDQIVRTKHTGEATRNGGHFAALHKDEAHGVTLTLPAQAGPSQKHISLAAEYAVMNPDSNGADPKHWWRRDRAKELLAAAPPTPLSPMEQIGWDSVDRNLVPLVNDFLRTQPNGWIAGQLDRNADASRAQADGVTNPAEQAQWAARAARLETLAEGFRALADEEAAERAEQTAAPTLEESLEQQRRDSAIKSIVTPVRPRAAKTPETNRRRRGHQFFVAEQKKWPAIGTHQSTPLPEIPIVGHFFAGPFDFYCAEHDASTGEAWGFTRIAGHGAGEWGYTNLRDLEQQLVGPLKQPIERDMHWSKQQFGDIDN
;
A
#
# COMPACT_ATOMS: atom_id res chain seq x y z
N MET A 1 -28.76 -12.37 11.15
CA MET A 1 -29.34 -12.49 9.79
C MET A 1 -29.16 -13.92 9.33
N THR A 2 -30.20 -14.54 8.81
CA THR A 2 -30.14 -15.89 8.23
C THR A 2 -30.00 -15.72 6.73
N ASP A 3 -28.79 -15.79 6.20
CA ASP A 3 -28.58 -15.71 4.75
C ASP A 3 -28.92 -17.06 4.12
N GLN A 4 -29.97 -17.09 3.31
CA GLN A 4 -30.36 -18.27 2.55
C GLN A 4 -29.56 -18.30 1.25
N ILE A 5 -28.42 -19.01 1.25
CA ILE A 5 -27.60 -19.14 0.05
C ILE A 5 -28.18 -20.27 -0.82
N VAL A 6 -28.94 -19.90 -1.85
CA VAL A 6 -29.40 -20.83 -2.89
C VAL A 6 -28.27 -20.97 -3.91
N ARG A 7 -27.57 -22.12 -3.92
CA ARG A 7 -26.63 -22.45 -5.00
C ARG A 7 -27.35 -23.26 -6.08
N THR A 8 -27.65 -22.61 -7.20
CA THR A 8 -28.11 -23.28 -8.41
C THR A 8 -26.91 -23.87 -9.14
N LYS A 9 -26.83 -25.20 -9.24
CA LYS A 9 -25.80 -25.86 -10.06
C LYS A 9 -26.28 -25.86 -11.51
N HIS A 10 -25.63 -25.10 -12.37
CA HIS A 10 -25.85 -25.18 -13.82
C HIS A 10 -24.87 -26.18 -14.41
N THR A 11 -25.33 -27.40 -14.73
CA THR A 11 -24.57 -28.35 -15.55
C THR A 11 -25.18 -28.36 -16.95
N GLY A 12 -24.45 -27.85 -17.94
CA GLY A 12 -24.76 -28.05 -19.35
C GLY A 12 -23.57 -28.71 -20.04
N GLU A 13 -23.79 -29.81 -20.73
CA GLU A 13 -22.82 -30.35 -21.70
C GLU A 13 -22.94 -29.60 -23.03
N ALA A 14 -21.81 -29.37 -23.69
CA ALA A 14 -21.78 -28.67 -24.98
C ALA A 14 -22.28 -29.58 -26.11
N THR A 15 -23.33 -29.15 -26.82
CA THR A 15 -23.75 -29.80 -28.07
C THR A 15 -23.05 -29.15 -29.28
N ARG A 16 -22.74 -29.97 -30.29
CA ARG A 16 -21.82 -29.65 -31.40
C ARG A 16 -22.38 -28.78 -32.53
N ASN A 17 -23.56 -28.18 -32.41
CA ASN A 17 -24.14 -27.35 -33.48
C ASN A 17 -24.45 -25.95 -32.95
N GLY A 18 -23.73 -24.96 -33.48
CA GLY A 18 -23.64 -23.61 -32.94
C GLY A 18 -24.98 -22.95 -32.59
N GLY A 19 -25.03 -22.42 -31.37
CA GLY A 19 -25.69 -21.14 -31.12
C GLY A 19 -27.11 -21.13 -30.54
N HIS A 20 -27.67 -22.24 -30.08
CA HIS A 20 -28.96 -22.20 -29.35
C HIS A 20 -28.98 -23.16 -28.15
N PHE A 21 -29.09 -22.59 -26.94
CA PHE A 21 -29.38 -23.34 -25.71
C PHE A 21 -30.84 -23.79 -25.73
N ALA A 22 -31.10 -25.09 -25.82
CA ALA A 22 -32.43 -25.67 -25.66
C ALA A 22 -32.56 -26.36 -24.28
N ALA A 23 -33.71 -26.12 -23.65
CA ALA A 23 -34.28 -26.77 -22.45
C ALA A 23 -33.44 -26.73 -21.15
N LEU A 24 -33.78 -25.77 -20.28
CA LEU A 24 -33.39 -25.75 -18.86
C LEU A 24 -34.14 -26.87 -18.11
N HIS A 25 -33.45 -27.94 -17.72
CA HIS A 25 -33.92 -28.80 -16.64
C HIS A 25 -33.64 -28.10 -15.30
N LYS A 26 -34.70 -27.80 -14.55
CA LYS A 26 -34.61 -27.33 -13.16
C LYS A 26 -34.67 -28.55 -12.25
N ASP A 27 -33.54 -28.97 -11.71
CA ASP A 27 -33.56 -29.86 -10.55
C ASP A 27 -33.94 -29.05 -9.31
N GLU A 28 -34.81 -29.59 -8.46
CA GLU A 28 -35.25 -28.95 -7.22
C GLU A 28 -34.03 -28.75 -6.29
N ALA A 29 -33.76 -27.49 -5.94
CA ALA A 29 -32.72 -27.15 -5.00
C ALA A 29 -33.13 -27.61 -3.60
N HIS A 30 -32.46 -28.64 -3.07
CA HIS A 30 -32.53 -28.94 -1.65
C HIS A 30 -31.86 -27.79 -0.87
N GLY A 31 -32.68 -26.93 -0.25
CA GLY A 31 -32.21 -25.87 0.63
C GLY A 31 -31.59 -26.47 1.89
N VAL A 32 -30.29 -26.28 2.08
CA VAL A 32 -29.62 -26.55 3.35
C VAL A 32 -29.57 -25.23 4.12
N THR A 33 -30.31 -25.14 5.22
CA THR A 33 -30.25 -23.99 6.14
C THR A 33 -29.09 -24.20 7.10
N LEU A 34 -28.03 -23.41 6.92
CA LEU A 34 -26.91 -23.34 7.87
C LEU A 34 -27.07 -22.08 8.73
N THR A 35 -27.23 -22.27 10.04
CA THR A 35 -27.22 -21.17 11.00
C THR A 35 -25.78 -20.87 11.39
N LEU A 36 -25.23 -19.76 10.90
CA LEU A 36 -23.92 -19.27 11.31
C LEU A 36 -24.08 -18.19 12.40
N PRO A 37 -23.29 -18.21 13.48
CA PRO A 37 -23.31 -17.16 14.50
C PRO A 37 -22.87 -15.82 13.90
N ALA A 38 -23.31 -14.71 14.52
CA ALA A 38 -22.93 -13.35 14.13
C ALA A 38 -21.40 -13.23 14.00
N GLN A 39 -20.90 -13.00 12.78
CA GLN A 39 -19.47 -12.98 12.52
C GLN A 39 -18.81 -11.79 13.23
N ALA A 40 -17.85 -12.07 14.10
CA ALA A 40 -17.02 -11.09 14.80
C ALA A 40 -15.92 -10.48 13.91
N GLY A 41 -16.21 -10.23 12.62
CA GLY A 41 -15.21 -9.66 11.70
C GLY A 41 -15.65 -9.57 10.23
N PRO A 42 -14.72 -9.20 9.34
CA PRO A 42 -15.00 -9.03 7.92
C PRO A 42 -15.46 -10.32 7.24
N SER A 43 -16.49 -10.22 6.38
CA SER A 43 -16.97 -11.31 5.54
C SER A 43 -16.21 -11.35 4.21
N GLN A 44 -16.44 -12.40 3.40
CA GLN A 44 -15.83 -12.53 2.07
C GLN A 44 -16.14 -11.32 1.17
N LYS A 45 -17.34 -10.74 1.29
CA LYS A 45 -17.74 -9.51 0.59
C LYS A 45 -16.79 -8.35 0.91
N HIS A 46 -16.45 -8.17 2.19
CA HIS A 46 -15.55 -7.10 2.63
C HIS A 46 -14.13 -7.29 2.11
N ILE A 47 -13.65 -8.55 2.08
CA ILE A 47 -12.34 -8.89 1.51
C ILE A 47 -12.30 -8.58 0.02
N SER A 48 -13.34 -8.94 -0.75
CA SER A 48 -13.42 -8.64 -2.18
C SER A 48 -13.43 -7.14 -2.46
N LEU A 49 -14.23 -6.36 -1.73
CA LEU A 49 -14.27 -4.90 -1.88
C LEU A 49 -12.92 -4.24 -1.56
N ALA A 50 -12.25 -4.71 -0.49
CA ALA A 50 -10.94 -4.24 -0.12
C ALA A 50 -9.90 -4.53 -1.21
N ALA A 51 -9.89 -5.75 -1.76
CA ALA A 51 -9.00 -6.13 -2.84
C ALA A 51 -9.20 -5.29 -4.11
N GLU A 52 -10.46 -5.06 -4.52
CA GLU A 52 -10.79 -4.20 -5.67
C GLU A 52 -10.31 -2.76 -5.46
N TYR A 53 -10.49 -2.22 -4.25
CA TYR A 53 -10.06 -0.85 -3.93
C TYR A 53 -8.54 -0.73 -3.85
N ALA A 54 -7.85 -1.74 -3.29
CA ALA A 54 -6.41 -1.79 -3.14
C ALA A 54 -5.66 -1.73 -4.48
N VAL A 55 -6.27 -2.22 -5.57
CA VAL A 55 -5.70 -2.12 -6.93
C VAL A 55 -5.48 -0.66 -7.35
N MET A 56 -6.38 0.24 -6.95
CA MET A 56 -6.29 1.67 -7.30
C MET A 56 -5.61 2.51 -6.21
N ASN A 57 -5.78 2.13 -4.93
CA ASN A 57 -5.35 2.92 -3.79
C ASN A 57 -4.82 2.00 -2.66
N PRO A 58 -3.64 1.38 -2.83
CA PRO A 58 -3.12 0.36 -1.92
C PRO A 58 -2.88 0.87 -0.49
N ASP A 59 -2.53 2.15 -0.35
CA ASP A 59 -2.19 2.77 0.95
C ASP A 59 -3.42 3.37 1.66
N SER A 60 -4.61 3.23 1.10
CA SER A 60 -5.83 3.80 1.67
C SER A 60 -6.51 2.86 2.66
N ASN A 61 -7.28 3.40 3.61
CA ASN A 61 -8.14 2.59 4.49
C ASN A 61 -9.13 1.71 3.70
N GLY A 62 -9.49 2.09 2.46
CA GLY A 62 -10.35 1.28 1.60
C GLY A 62 -9.73 -0.05 1.17
N ALA A 63 -8.42 -0.21 1.29
CA ALA A 63 -7.71 -1.47 1.07
C ALA A 63 -7.79 -2.45 2.26
N ASP A 64 -8.32 -2.03 3.41
CA ASP A 64 -8.54 -2.89 4.59
C ASP A 64 -9.96 -3.47 4.61
N PRO A 65 -10.15 -4.81 4.63
CA PRO A 65 -11.46 -5.44 4.79
C PRO A 65 -12.24 -4.93 6.02
N LYS A 66 -11.55 -4.55 7.10
CA LYS A 66 -12.20 -4.03 8.32
C LYS A 66 -12.82 -2.66 8.12
N HIS A 67 -12.32 -1.84 7.19
CA HIS A 67 -12.95 -0.57 6.82
C HIS A 67 -14.38 -0.79 6.31
N TRP A 68 -14.56 -1.72 5.36
CA TRP A 68 -15.87 -2.05 4.80
C TRP A 68 -16.81 -2.69 5.82
N TRP A 69 -16.28 -3.55 6.67
CA TRP A 69 -17.03 -4.16 7.77
C TRP A 69 -17.59 -3.11 8.75
N ARG A 70 -16.75 -2.16 9.20
CA ARG A 70 -17.19 -1.05 10.06
C ARG A 70 -18.24 -0.18 9.37
N ARG A 71 -18.08 0.05 8.07
CA ARG A 71 -19.04 0.83 7.29
C ARG A 71 -20.42 0.17 7.25
N ASP A 72 -20.48 -1.15 7.13
CA ASP A 72 -21.75 -1.88 7.20
C ASP A 72 -22.34 -1.85 8.62
N ARG A 73 -21.54 -1.99 9.68
CA ARG A 73 -22.01 -1.77 11.07
C ARG A 73 -22.51 -0.35 11.32
N ALA A 74 -21.85 0.66 10.76
CA ALA A 74 -22.30 2.04 10.87
C ALA A 74 -23.66 2.25 10.18
N LYS A 75 -23.89 1.61 9.02
CA LYS A 75 -25.21 1.61 8.37
C LYS A 75 -26.27 0.90 9.21
N GLU A 76 -25.92 -0.20 9.88
CA GLU A 76 -26.83 -0.90 10.80
C GLU A 76 -27.23 0.01 11.97
N LEU A 77 -26.29 0.76 12.55
CA LEU A 77 -26.58 1.76 13.58
C LEU A 77 -27.55 2.84 13.07
N LEU A 78 -27.31 3.36 11.86
CA LEU A 78 -28.17 4.35 11.23
C LEU A 78 -29.57 3.82 10.92
N ALA A 79 -29.72 2.51 10.68
CA ALA A 79 -30.99 1.85 10.42
C ALA A 79 -31.69 1.31 11.68
N ALA A 80 -31.05 1.42 12.86
CA ALA A 80 -31.59 0.86 14.09
C ALA A 80 -32.90 1.54 14.49
N ALA A 81 -33.92 0.73 14.78
CA ALA A 81 -35.20 1.16 15.32
C ALA A 81 -35.05 1.66 16.78
N PRO A 82 -36.01 2.44 17.31
CA PRO A 82 -35.97 2.85 18.70
C PRO A 82 -36.03 1.65 19.66
N PRO A 83 -35.31 1.69 20.80
CA PRO A 83 -35.23 0.57 21.74
C PRO A 83 -36.55 0.30 22.46
N THR A 84 -37.42 1.30 22.55
CA THR A 84 -38.77 1.21 23.11
C THR A 84 -39.78 1.89 22.19
N PRO A 85 -41.05 1.47 22.20
CA PRO A 85 -42.10 2.17 21.45
C PRO A 85 -42.16 3.64 21.86
N LEU A 86 -42.09 4.54 20.88
CA LEU A 86 -42.15 5.99 21.08
C LEU A 86 -43.60 6.47 21.07
N SER A 87 -43.91 7.51 21.83
CA SER A 87 -45.16 8.25 21.66
C SER A 87 -45.21 8.94 20.29
N PRO A 88 -46.39 9.36 19.80
CA PRO A 88 -46.49 10.04 18.51
C PRO A 88 -45.62 11.30 18.39
N MET A 89 -45.41 12.03 19.49
CA MET A 89 -44.57 13.22 19.50
C MET A 89 -43.08 12.86 19.49
N GLU A 90 -42.66 11.87 20.27
CA GLU A 90 -41.27 11.39 20.25
C GLU A 90 -40.89 10.82 18.87
N GLN A 91 -41.83 10.13 18.20
CA GLN A 91 -41.62 9.60 16.85
C GLN A 91 -41.28 10.72 15.84
N ILE A 92 -41.93 11.89 15.93
CA ILE A 92 -41.62 13.04 15.06
C ILE A 92 -40.16 13.50 15.26
N GLY A 93 -39.71 13.56 16.52
CA GLY A 93 -38.33 13.91 16.87
C GLY A 93 -37.32 12.91 16.31
N TRP A 94 -37.61 11.62 16.48
CA TRP A 94 -36.82 10.51 15.94
C TRP A 94 -36.73 10.55 14.41
N ASP A 95 -37.87 10.60 13.73
CA ASP A 95 -37.96 10.65 12.26
C ASP A 95 -37.24 11.86 11.68
N SER A 96 -37.17 12.96 12.42
CA SER A 96 -36.41 14.15 12.01
C SER A 96 -34.90 13.92 11.97
N VAL A 97 -34.34 13.02 12.79
CA VAL A 97 -32.94 12.61 12.68
C VAL A 97 -32.75 11.75 11.44
N ASP A 98 -33.61 10.75 11.26
CA ASP A 98 -33.52 9.79 10.16
C ASP A 98 -33.70 10.47 8.80
N ARG A 99 -34.53 11.50 8.71
CA ARG A 99 -34.74 12.25 7.46
C ARG A 99 -33.63 13.24 7.14
N ASN A 100 -33.11 13.95 8.14
CA ASN A 100 -32.27 15.13 7.91
C ASN A 100 -30.77 14.88 8.15
N LEU A 101 -30.43 14.01 9.12
CA LEU A 101 -29.04 13.81 9.55
C LEU A 101 -28.47 12.49 9.04
N VAL A 102 -29.25 11.39 9.05
CA VAL A 102 -28.75 10.10 8.56
C VAL A 102 -28.21 10.14 7.13
N PRO A 103 -28.84 10.85 6.15
CA PRO A 103 -28.26 10.98 4.81
C PRO A 103 -26.90 11.67 4.80
N LEU A 104 -26.71 12.71 5.62
CA LEU A 104 -25.44 13.43 5.75
C LEU A 104 -24.37 12.53 6.38
N VAL A 105 -24.71 11.82 7.44
CA VAL A 105 -23.79 10.88 8.09
C VAL A 105 -23.37 9.76 7.13
N ASN A 106 -24.29 9.26 6.31
CA ASN A 106 -23.97 8.23 5.31
C ASN A 106 -23.02 8.74 4.21
N ASP A 107 -23.03 10.04 3.90
CA ASP A 107 -22.03 10.66 3.04
C ASP A 107 -20.69 10.82 3.76
N PHE A 108 -20.70 11.27 5.02
CA PHE A 108 -19.49 11.39 5.85
C PHE A 108 -18.77 10.06 6.07
N LEU A 109 -19.48 8.92 6.13
CA LEU A 109 -18.87 7.58 6.17
C LEU A 109 -17.89 7.29 5.04
N ARG A 110 -17.92 8.07 3.95
CA ARG A 110 -16.98 7.94 2.82
C ARG A 110 -15.67 8.66 3.05
N THR A 111 -15.65 9.71 3.87
CA THR A 111 -14.54 10.68 3.91
C THR A 111 -14.06 11.06 5.30
N GLN A 112 -14.86 10.81 6.34
CA GLN A 112 -14.57 11.27 7.70
C GLN A 112 -14.30 10.10 8.65
N PRO A 113 -13.39 10.26 9.63
CA PRO A 113 -13.18 9.28 10.68
C PRO A 113 -14.40 9.12 11.59
N ASN A 114 -14.64 7.91 12.12
CA ASN A 114 -15.79 7.62 12.99
C ASN A 114 -15.83 8.51 14.25
N GLY A 115 -14.66 8.79 14.85
CA GLY A 115 -14.58 9.67 16.03
C GLY A 115 -14.99 11.12 15.74
N TRP A 116 -14.74 11.62 14.53
CA TRP A 116 -15.22 12.95 14.12
C TRP A 116 -16.73 12.98 13.95
N ILE A 117 -17.30 11.93 13.33
CA ILE A 117 -18.75 11.78 13.15
C ILE A 117 -19.45 11.73 14.51
N ALA A 118 -18.93 10.93 15.45
CA ALA A 118 -19.42 10.90 16.83
C ALA A 118 -19.46 12.29 17.47
N GLY A 119 -18.36 13.06 17.37
CA GLY A 119 -18.33 14.41 17.92
C GLY A 119 -19.31 15.39 17.26
N GLN A 120 -19.66 15.22 15.98
CA GLN A 120 -20.72 16.00 15.35
C GLN A 120 -22.11 15.62 15.88
N LEU A 121 -22.35 14.32 16.07
CA LEU A 121 -23.61 13.81 16.62
C LEU A 121 -23.82 14.30 18.05
N ASP A 122 -22.79 14.25 18.91
CA ASP A 122 -22.83 14.77 20.29
C ASP A 122 -23.21 16.26 20.29
N ARG A 123 -22.58 17.10 19.45
CA ARG A 123 -22.94 18.53 19.34
C ARG A 123 -24.39 18.76 18.94
N ASN A 124 -24.92 17.94 18.03
CA ASN A 124 -26.32 18.04 17.63
C ASN A 124 -27.28 17.54 18.72
N ALA A 125 -26.86 16.53 19.50
CA ALA A 125 -27.60 16.07 20.67
C ALA A 125 -27.69 17.17 21.73
N ASP A 126 -26.56 17.80 22.07
CA ASP A 126 -26.49 18.91 23.02
C ASP A 126 -27.38 20.09 22.60
N ALA A 127 -27.33 20.47 21.32
CA ALA A 127 -28.19 21.50 20.77
C ALA A 127 -29.68 21.13 20.86
N SER A 128 -30.02 19.86 20.61
CA SER A 128 -31.41 19.38 20.71
C SER A 128 -31.91 19.36 22.16
N ARG A 129 -31.05 19.01 23.13
CA ARG A 129 -31.38 19.08 24.57
C ARG A 129 -31.61 20.53 25.00
N ALA A 130 -30.72 21.44 24.63
CA ALA A 130 -30.89 22.86 24.93
C ALA A 130 -32.19 23.44 24.34
N GLN A 131 -32.61 22.96 23.16
CA GLN A 131 -33.92 23.31 22.58
C GLN A 131 -35.08 22.71 23.39
N ALA A 132 -35.00 21.46 23.81
CA ALA A 132 -36.00 20.82 24.67
C ALA A 132 -36.19 21.57 25.99
N ASP A 133 -35.12 22.07 26.60
CA ASP A 133 -35.16 22.84 27.84
C ASP A 133 -35.76 24.25 27.67
N GLY A 134 -35.65 24.82 26.46
CA GLY A 134 -36.12 26.17 26.14
C GLY A 134 -37.59 26.25 25.71
N VAL A 135 -38.23 25.14 25.36
CA VAL A 135 -39.62 25.11 24.89
C VAL A 135 -40.60 24.83 26.03
N THR A 136 -41.69 25.60 26.08
CA THR A 136 -42.73 25.43 27.11
C THR A 136 -43.83 24.46 26.72
N ASN A 137 -43.95 24.13 25.43
CA ASN A 137 -44.93 23.17 24.93
C ASN A 137 -44.46 21.74 25.21
N PRO A 138 -45.18 20.92 26.01
CA PRO A 138 -44.76 19.57 26.35
C PRO A 138 -44.59 18.64 25.14
N ALA A 139 -45.39 18.83 24.09
CA ALA A 139 -45.30 18.02 22.88
C ALA A 139 -44.02 18.32 22.08
N GLU A 140 -43.66 19.60 21.99
CA GLU A 140 -42.42 20.04 21.34
C GLU A 140 -41.19 19.66 22.17
N GLN A 141 -41.29 19.76 23.49
CA GLN A 141 -40.26 19.27 24.42
C GLN A 141 -39.99 17.78 24.21
N ALA A 142 -41.04 16.96 24.12
CA ALA A 142 -40.92 15.53 23.86
C ALA A 142 -40.28 15.22 22.49
N GLN A 143 -40.59 16.01 21.46
CA GLN A 143 -39.94 15.90 20.14
C GLN A 143 -38.43 16.16 20.22
N TRP A 144 -38.02 17.27 20.82
CA TRP A 144 -36.61 17.63 20.95
C TRP A 144 -35.83 16.67 21.84
N ALA A 145 -36.45 16.19 22.92
CA ALA A 145 -35.86 15.17 23.79
C ALA A 145 -35.63 13.84 23.05
N ALA A 146 -36.62 13.36 22.29
CA ALA A 146 -36.47 12.13 21.49
C ALA A 146 -35.42 12.29 20.38
N ARG A 147 -35.35 13.46 19.74
CA ARG A 147 -34.30 13.79 18.78
C ARG A 147 -32.91 13.71 19.42
N ALA A 148 -32.73 14.29 20.60
CA ALA A 148 -31.47 14.23 21.34
C ALA A 148 -31.09 12.78 21.67
N ALA A 149 -32.01 11.99 22.22
CA ALA A 149 -31.77 10.59 22.58
C ALA A 149 -31.34 9.73 21.38
N ARG A 150 -31.96 9.95 20.20
CA ARG A 150 -31.54 9.29 18.95
C ARG A 150 -30.11 9.66 18.58
N LEU A 151 -29.75 10.94 18.66
CA LEU A 151 -28.40 11.40 18.32
C LEU A 151 -27.34 10.86 19.28
N GLU A 152 -27.64 10.79 20.57
CA GLU A 152 -26.76 10.20 21.59
C GLU A 152 -26.54 8.71 21.33
N THR A 153 -27.60 7.97 21.00
CA THR A 153 -27.51 6.54 20.63
C THR A 153 -26.60 6.33 19.42
N LEU A 154 -26.75 7.17 18.39
CA LEU A 154 -25.87 7.12 17.22
C LEU A 154 -24.43 7.48 17.60
N ALA A 155 -24.23 8.56 18.36
CA ALA A 155 -22.90 9.02 18.77
C ALA A 155 -22.16 7.94 19.57
N GLU A 156 -22.83 7.26 20.50
CA GLU A 156 -22.28 6.14 21.26
C GLU A 156 -21.83 4.99 20.34
N GLY A 157 -22.68 4.58 19.40
CA GLY A 157 -22.34 3.54 18.42
C GLY A 157 -21.13 3.92 17.56
N PHE A 158 -21.03 5.19 17.13
CA PHE A 158 -19.87 5.69 16.39
C PHE A 158 -18.61 5.81 17.24
N ARG A 159 -18.71 6.14 18.53
CA ARG A 159 -17.58 6.10 19.47
C ARG A 159 -17.04 4.68 19.62
N ALA A 160 -17.91 3.70 19.80
CA ALA A 160 -17.49 2.30 19.88
C ALA A 160 -16.72 1.86 18.62
N LEU A 161 -17.20 2.22 17.42
CA LEU A 161 -16.49 1.94 16.17
C LEU A 161 -15.14 2.68 16.07
N ALA A 162 -15.06 3.90 16.60
CA ALA A 162 -13.82 4.68 16.64
C ALA A 162 -12.80 4.10 17.63
N ASP A 163 -13.25 3.62 18.79
CA ASP A 163 -12.41 2.97 19.79
C ASP A 163 -11.85 1.65 19.26
N GLU A 164 -12.67 0.86 18.55
CA GLU A 164 -12.20 -0.34 17.83
C GLU A 164 -11.14 0.00 16.76
N GLU A 165 -11.34 1.07 16.00
CA GLU A 165 -10.34 1.54 15.01
C GLU A 165 -9.04 2.00 15.69
N ALA A 166 -9.15 2.71 16.80
CA ALA A 166 -8.00 3.19 17.57
C ALA A 166 -7.21 2.03 18.20
N ALA A 167 -7.90 1.02 18.77
CA ALA A 167 -7.28 -0.16 19.34
C ALA A 167 -6.50 -0.95 18.28
N GLU A 168 -7.06 -1.13 17.09
CA GLU A 168 -6.36 -1.82 16.00
C GLU A 168 -5.19 -1.03 15.46
N ARG A 169 -5.31 0.30 15.35
CA ARG A 169 -4.17 1.14 14.96
C ARG A 169 -3.07 1.06 16.01
N ALA A 170 -3.42 1.01 17.29
CA ALA A 170 -2.45 0.82 18.36
C ALA A 170 -1.76 -0.54 18.26
N GLU A 171 -2.49 -1.61 17.91
CA GLU A 171 -1.93 -2.94 17.67
C GLU A 171 -1.01 -2.97 16.43
N GLN A 172 -1.39 -2.31 15.34
CA GLN A 172 -0.57 -2.22 14.11
C GLN A 172 0.68 -1.36 14.27
N THR A 173 0.61 -0.32 15.11
CA THR A 173 1.74 0.59 15.37
C THR A 173 2.59 0.16 16.55
N ALA A 174 2.14 -0.85 17.31
CA ALA A 174 2.98 -1.49 18.32
C ALA A 174 4.24 -2.01 17.63
N ALA A 175 5.40 -1.64 18.17
CA ALA A 175 6.66 -2.14 17.65
C ALA A 175 6.60 -3.68 17.67
N PRO A 176 6.95 -4.36 16.56
CA PRO A 176 6.99 -5.82 16.55
C PRO A 176 7.90 -6.28 17.68
N THR A 177 7.48 -7.33 18.37
CA THR A 177 8.32 -7.94 19.40
C THR A 177 9.65 -8.39 18.78
N LEU A 178 10.69 -8.58 19.60
CA LEU A 178 11.96 -9.12 19.12
C LEU A 178 11.76 -10.46 18.39
N GLU A 179 10.86 -11.29 18.90
CA GLU A 179 10.52 -12.59 18.31
C GLU A 179 9.85 -12.46 16.94
N GLU A 180 8.84 -11.59 16.81
CA GLU A 180 8.18 -11.31 15.53
C GLU A 180 9.14 -10.69 14.51
N SER A 181 10.03 -9.80 14.97
CA SER A 181 11.06 -9.19 14.13
C SER A 181 12.03 -10.24 13.59
N LEU A 182 12.47 -11.18 14.43
CA LEU A 182 13.34 -12.29 14.04
C LEU A 182 12.62 -13.26 13.09
N GLU A 183 11.33 -13.55 13.32
CA GLU A 183 10.56 -14.40 12.42
C GLU A 183 10.33 -13.73 11.06
N GLN A 184 10.01 -12.43 11.04
CA GLN A 184 9.89 -11.66 9.81
C GLN A 184 11.22 -11.67 9.05
N GLN A 185 12.35 -11.44 9.73
CA GLN A 185 13.68 -11.53 9.13
C GLN A 185 13.97 -12.92 8.55
N ARG A 186 13.54 -14.00 9.22
CA ARG A 186 13.65 -15.37 8.68
C ARG A 186 12.78 -15.56 7.44
N ARG A 187 11.54 -15.07 7.43
CA ARG A 187 10.65 -15.14 6.27
C ARG A 187 11.22 -14.38 5.09
N ASP A 188 11.67 -13.15 5.30
CA ASP A 188 12.27 -12.31 4.26
C ASP A 188 13.56 -12.95 3.72
N SER A 189 14.37 -13.54 4.59
CA SER A 189 15.56 -14.30 4.19
C SER A 189 15.21 -15.54 3.37
N ALA A 190 14.16 -16.27 3.75
CA ALA A 190 13.67 -17.44 3.02
C ALA A 190 13.13 -17.05 1.64
N ILE A 191 12.28 -16.03 1.55
CA ILE A 191 11.77 -15.50 0.29
C ILE A 191 12.92 -15.03 -0.59
N LYS A 192 13.87 -14.27 -0.04
CA LYS A 192 15.07 -13.83 -0.76
C LYS A 192 15.86 -15.03 -1.28
N SER A 193 16.00 -16.11 -0.50
CA SER A 193 16.71 -17.31 -0.96
C SER A 193 16.00 -18.06 -2.09
N ILE A 194 14.67 -18.03 -2.14
CA ILE A 194 13.86 -18.69 -3.18
C ILE A 194 13.77 -17.83 -4.44
N VAL A 195 13.63 -16.52 -4.28
CA VAL A 195 13.44 -15.57 -5.38
C VAL A 195 14.77 -15.12 -5.98
N THR A 196 15.91 -15.30 -5.29
CA THR A 196 17.21 -15.07 -5.92
C THR A 196 17.36 -16.07 -7.07
N PRO A 197 17.29 -15.64 -8.34
CA PRO A 197 17.49 -16.56 -9.43
C PRO A 197 18.87 -17.18 -9.26
N VAL A 198 18.98 -18.51 -9.40
CA VAL A 198 20.27 -19.20 -9.52
C VAL A 198 21.03 -18.46 -10.61
N ARG A 199 21.98 -17.61 -10.19
CA ARG A 199 22.60 -16.64 -11.09
C ARG A 199 23.29 -17.46 -12.16
N PRO A 200 22.88 -17.37 -13.44
CA PRO A 200 23.52 -18.13 -14.48
C PRO A 200 25.00 -17.79 -14.42
N ARG A 201 25.82 -18.82 -14.19
CA ARG A 201 27.28 -18.72 -14.09
C ARG A 201 27.73 -17.88 -15.28
N ALA A 202 28.19 -16.65 -15.01
CA ALA A 202 28.35 -15.62 -16.03
C ALA A 202 29.16 -16.17 -17.20
N ALA A 203 28.47 -16.51 -18.30
CA ALA A 203 29.13 -16.58 -19.59
C ALA A 203 29.80 -15.21 -19.77
N LYS A 204 31.05 -15.18 -20.25
CA LYS A 204 31.74 -13.92 -20.56
C LYS A 204 30.82 -13.09 -21.45
N THR A 205 30.16 -12.08 -20.89
CA THR A 205 29.27 -11.22 -21.67
C THR A 205 30.14 -10.58 -22.74
N PRO A 206 29.87 -10.81 -24.03
CA PRO A 206 30.64 -10.17 -25.08
C PRO A 206 30.44 -8.65 -24.96
N GLU A 207 31.54 -7.89 -24.89
CA GLU A 207 31.50 -6.43 -24.92
C GLU A 207 30.81 -5.96 -26.22
N THR A 208 29.72 -5.22 -26.11
CA THR A 208 28.90 -4.82 -27.26
C THR A 208 29.55 -3.68 -28.06
N ASN A 209 30.27 -2.80 -27.37
CA ASN A 209 30.84 -1.59 -27.95
C ASN A 209 32.36 -1.66 -28.16
N ARG A 210 32.99 -2.83 -27.96
CA ARG A 210 34.45 -3.01 -28.11
C ARG A 210 34.99 -2.55 -29.47
N ARG A 211 34.27 -2.86 -30.56
CA ARG A 211 34.68 -2.46 -31.91
C ARG A 211 34.66 -0.94 -32.11
N ARG A 212 33.76 -0.23 -31.43
CA ARG A 212 33.64 1.24 -31.51
C ARG A 212 34.75 1.92 -30.71
N ARG A 213 35.04 1.41 -29.50
CA ARG A 213 36.11 1.92 -28.63
C ARG A 213 37.52 1.61 -29.12
N GLY A 214 37.70 0.48 -29.80
CA GLY A 214 39.02 -0.02 -30.21
C GLY A 214 39.83 -0.69 -29.08
N HIS A 215 39.33 -0.72 -27.85
CA HIS A 215 39.99 -1.32 -26.68
C HIS A 215 39.00 -2.12 -25.81
N GLN A 216 39.55 -2.94 -24.89
CA GLN A 216 38.75 -3.71 -23.93
C GLN A 216 38.22 -2.81 -22.82
N PHE A 217 36.92 -2.95 -22.52
CA PHE A 217 36.30 -2.29 -21.36
C PHE A 217 36.56 -3.09 -20.07
N PHE A 218 36.50 -4.42 -20.17
CA PHE A 218 36.75 -5.33 -19.06
C PHE A 218 38.17 -5.93 -19.15
N VAL A 219 39.02 -5.61 -18.19
CA VAL A 219 40.42 -6.09 -18.12
C VAL A 219 40.62 -7.07 -16.97
N ALA A 220 41.60 -7.97 -17.09
CA ALA A 220 41.86 -8.98 -16.07
C ALA A 220 42.21 -8.40 -14.69
N GLU A 221 42.77 -7.19 -14.65
CA GLU A 221 43.13 -6.48 -13.42
C GLU A 221 41.92 -6.13 -12.55
N GLN A 222 40.73 -5.94 -13.15
CA GLN A 222 39.51 -5.60 -12.40
C GLN A 222 39.09 -6.66 -11.38
N LYS A 223 39.59 -7.88 -11.51
CA LYS A 223 39.39 -8.96 -10.53
C LYS A 223 40.18 -8.75 -9.23
N LYS A 224 41.16 -7.84 -9.24
CA LYS A 224 41.99 -7.46 -8.09
C LYS A 224 41.55 -6.13 -7.47
N TRP A 225 40.53 -5.49 -8.03
CA TRP A 225 39.98 -4.26 -7.47
C TRP A 225 39.30 -4.53 -6.12
N PRO A 226 39.22 -3.54 -5.22
CA PRO A 226 38.55 -3.68 -3.93
C PRO A 226 37.11 -4.18 -4.09
N ALA A 227 36.67 -5.06 -3.19
CA ALA A 227 35.30 -5.56 -3.19
C ALA A 227 34.34 -4.50 -2.65
N ILE A 228 33.05 -4.61 -2.99
CA ILE A 228 32.01 -3.72 -2.48
C ILE A 228 31.99 -3.73 -0.94
N GLY A 229 32.00 -2.55 -0.32
CA GLY A 229 32.00 -2.34 1.12
C GLY A 229 33.39 -2.27 1.77
N THR A 230 34.48 -2.33 1.00
CA THR A 230 35.85 -2.28 1.53
C THR A 230 36.17 -0.96 2.24
N HIS A 231 35.63 0.16 1.75
CA HIS A 231 35.96 1.52 2.15
C HIS A 231 34.88 2.19 3.01
N GLN A 232 33.96 1.43 3.63
CA GLN A 232 32.86 1.98 4.45
C GLN A 232 33.31 2.91 5.59
N SER A 233 34.54 2.75 6.08
CA SER A 233 35.11 3.58 7.16
C SER A 233 36.28 4.46 6.70
N THR A 234 36.56 4.55 5.39
CA THR A 234 37.63 5.38 4.84
C THR A 234 37.09 6.78 4.55
N PRO A 235 37.74 7.87 5.00
CA PRO A 235 37.36 9.24 4.63
C PRO A 235 37.35 9.41 3.10
N LEU A 236 36.33 10.09 2.56
CA LEU A 236 36.15 10.22 1.10
C LEU A 236 37.41 10.68 0.33
N PRO A 237 38.18 11.69 0.78
CA PRO A 237 39.38 12.12 0.06
C PRO A 237 40.47 11.04 -0.03
N GLU A 238 40.49 10.09 0.91
CA GLU A 238 41.50 9.05 1.00
C GLU A 238 41.11 7.77 0.23
N ILE A 239 39.88 7.69 -0.27
CA ILE A 239 39.40 6.50 -0.99
C ILE A 239 40.16 6.36 -2.30
N PRO A 240 40.81 5.22 -2.55
CA PRO A 240 41.54 5.02 -3.80
C PRO A 240 40.58 4.76 -4.96
N ILE A 241 40.75 5.50 -6.06
CA ILE A 241 40.06 5.26 -7.32
C ILE A 241 40.93 4.37 -8.21
N VAL A 242 40.42 3.19 -8.51
CA VAL A 242 41.12 2.11 -9.25
C VAL A 242 40.74 2.05 -10.73
N GLY A 243 39.71 2.78 -11.15
CA GLY A 243 39.31 2.88 -12.55
C GLY A 243 38.62 4.19 -12.88
N HIS A 244 38.77 4.63 -14.12
CA HIS A 244 38.11 5.79 -14.68
C HIS A 244 37.49 5.42 -16.03
N PHE A 245 36.23 5.83 -16.21
CA PHE A 245 35.47 5.63 -17.43
C PHE A 245 34.84 6.96 -17.84
N PHE A 246 34.81 7.28 -19.13
CA PHE A 246 34.38 8.60 -19.58
C PHE A 246 33.72 8.59 -20.96
N ALA A 247 32.90 9.59 -21.24
CA ALA A 247 32.41 9.89 -22.58
C ALA A 247 32.13 11.39 -22.73
N GLY A 248 33.07 12.18 -23.24
CA GLY A 248 32.89 13.64 -23.30
C GLY A 248 32.85 14.23 -21.88
N PRO A 249 31.79 14.94 -21.45
CA PRO A 249 31.73 15.61 -20.14
C PRO A 249 31.18 14.74 -19.00
N PHE A 250 31.17 13.42 -19.16
CA PHE A 250 30.66 12.45 -18.19
C PHE A 250 31.82 11.59 -17.71
N ASP A 251 32.16 11.68 -16.43
CA ASP A 251 33.22 10.90 -15.78
C ASP A 251 32.62 9.96 -14.73
N PHE A 252 33.07 8.71 -14.75
CA PHE A 252 32.69 7.66 -13.81
C PHE A 252 33.96 7.07 -13.20
N TYR A 253 34.18 7.37 -11.93
CA TYR A 253 35.30 6.89 -11.14
C TYR A 253 34.86 5.66 -10.34
N CYS A 254 35.70 4.63 -10.32
CA CYS A 254 35.43 3.36 -9.64
C CYS A 254 36.41 3.17 -8.49
N ALA A 255 35.90 3.00 -7.27
CA ALA A 255 36.69 2.66 -6.08
C ALA A 255 36.63 1.15 -5.78
N GLU A 256 35.44 0.56 -5.93
CA GLU A 256 35.16 -0.83 -5.60
C GLU A 256 34.39 -1.51 -6.73
N HIS A 257 34.59 -2.81 -6.93
CA HIS A 257 33.96 -3.55 -8.01
C HIS A 257 33.78 -5.03 -7.66
N ASP A 258 32.58 -5.55 -7.91
CA ASP A 258 32.31 -6.97 -7.93
C ASP A 258 32.28 -7.48 -9.39
N ALA A 259 33.37 -8.14 -9.79
CA ALA A 259 33.51 -8.68 -11.13
C ALA A 259 32.46 -9.77 -11.51
N SER A 260 31.80 -10.37 -10.52
CA SER A 260 30.75 -11.37 -10.75
C SER A 260 29.42 -10.72 -11.15
N THR A 261 29.06 -9.62 -10.47
CA THR A 261 27.83 -8.84 -10.72
C THR A 261 28.03 -7.86 -11.88
N GLY A 262 29.22 -7.27 -12.01
CA GLY A 262 29.49 -6.07 -12.80
C GLY A 262 29.18 -4.77 -12.03
N GLU A 263 28.74 -4.87 -10.78
CA GLU A 263 28.46 -3.72 -9.91
C GLU A 263 29.76 -3.08 -9.44
N ALA A 264 29.78 -1.76 -9.48
CA ALA A 264 30.86 -0.92 -9.00
C ALA A 264 30.32 0.16 -8.08
N TRP A 265 31.11 0.56 -7.10
CA TRP A 265 30.85 1.71 -6.25
C TRP A 265 31.95 2.76 -6.47
N GLY A 266 31.55 4.02 -6.55
CA GLY A 266 32.48 5.11 -6.80
C GLY A 266 31.78 6.45 -6.99
N PHE A 267 32.44 7.35 -7.72
CA PHE A 267 32.02 8.73 -7.88
C PHE A 267 31.68 9.04 -9.34
N THR A 268 30.60 9.75 -9.58
CA THR A 268 30.18 10.19 -10.92
C THR A 268 30.17 11.70 -10.99
N ARG A 269 30.80 12.27 -12.01
CA ARG A 269 30.79 13.71 -12.29
C ARG A 269 30.22 13.94 -13.69
N ILE A 270 29.16 14.73 -13.77
CA ILE A 270 28.50 15.07 -15.04
C ILE A 270 28.50 16.59 -15.16
N ALA A 271 29.08 17.13 -16.23
CA ALA A 271 29.10 18.58 -16.41
C ALA A 271 27.66 19.14 -16.45
N GLY A 272 27.43 20.21 -15.68
CA GLY A 272 26.11 20.83 -15.53
C GLY A 272 25.22 20.20 -14.46
N HIS A 273 25.66 19.13 -13.78
CA HIS A 273 24.90 18.43 -12.74
C HIS A 273 25.61 18.45 -11.37
N GLY A 274 25.99 19.65 -10.92
CA GLY A 274 26.57 19.87 -9.59
C GLY A 274 28.01 19.36 -9.45
N ALA A 275 28.42 19.10 -8.20
CA ALA A 275 29.79 18.69 -7.88
C ALA A 275 30.10 17.22 -8.21
N GLY A 276 29.07 16.42 -8.51
CA GLY A 276 29.12 14.96 -8.64
C GLY A 276 28.58 14.23 -7.41
N GLU A 277 28.40 12.92 -7.52
CA GLU A 277 27.77 12.08 -6.50
C GLU A 277 28.49 10.73 -6.33
N TRP A 278 28.48 10.22 -5.09
CA TRP A 278 28.92 8.86 -4.78
C TRP A 278 27.75 7.89 -4.87
N GLY A 279 27.96 6.73 -5.49
CA GLY A 279 26.89 5.76 -5.66
C GLY A 279 27.32 4.46 -6.33
N TYR A 280 26.33 3.60 -6.55
CA TYR A 280 26.49 2.34 -7.26
C TYR A 280 26.20 2.52 -8.74
N THR A 281 27.00 1.86 -9.57
CA THR A 281 26.79 1.76 -11.02
C THR A 281 27.05 0.33 -11.48
N ASN A 282 26.52 -0.05 -12.63
CA ASN A 282 26.81 -1.33 -13.25
C ASN A 282 27.74 -1.11 -14.45
N LEU A 283 28.99 -1.58 -14.36
CA LEU A 283 29.99 -1.44 -15.42
C LEU A 283 29.55 -2.14 -16.72
N ARG A 284 28.72 -3.19 -16.65
CA ARG A 284 28.15 -3.84 -17.85
C ARG A 284 27.12 -2.97 -18.53
N ASP A 285 26.34 -2.24 -17.76
CA ASP A 285 25.36 -1.30 -18.31
C ASP A 285 26.10 -0.09 -18.91
N LEU A 286 27.11 0.46 -18.20
CA LEU A 286 27.97 1.53 -18.73
C LEU A 286 28.64 1.14 -20.05
N GLU A 287 29.19 -0.08 -20.16
CA GLU A 287 29.82 -0.58 -21.38
C GLU A 287 28.87 -0.55 -22.59
N GLN A 288 27.58 -0.77 -22.36
CA GLN A 288 26.52 -0.82 -23.37
C GLN A 288 25.97 0.56 -23.73
N GLN A 289 26.12 1.57 -22.85
CA GLN A 289 25.58 2.90 -23.09
C GLN A 289 26.27 3.63 -24.24
N LEU A 290 25.47 4.40 -24.97
CA LEU A 290 25.92 5.34 -26.00
C LEU A 290 25.41 6.73 -25.63
N VAL A 291 26.33 7.67 -25.40
CA VAL A 291 26.04 9.00 -24.86
C VAL A 291 26.02 10.04 -25.98
N GLY A 292 25.15 11.04 -25.83
CA GLY A 292 25.07 12.21 -26.71
C GLY A 292 24.49 11.94 -28.11
N PRO A 293 24.37 12.99 -28.93
CA PRO A 293 23.81 12.91 -30.29
C PRO A 293 24.68 12.07 -31.24
N LEU A 294 25.99 11.99 -30.97
CA LEU A 294 26.94 11.20 -31.75
C LEU A 294 27.00 9.72 -31.33
N LYS A 295 26.22 9.30 -30.32
CA LYS A 295 26.17 7.93 -29.83
C LYS A 295 27.58 7.39 -29.50
N GLN A 296 28.33 8.18 -28.73
CA GLN A 296 29.69 7.82 -28.32
C GLN A 296 29.63 6.77 -27.21
N PRO A 297 30.38 5.65 -27.32
CA PRO A 297 30.44 4.69 -26.23
C PRO A 297 31.15 5.31 -25.02
N ILE A 298 30.79 4.86 -23.82
CA ILE A 298 31.61 5.12 -22.63
C ILE A 298 32.92 4.33 -22.77
N GLU A 299 34.03 5.04 -22.67
CA GLU A 299 35.39 4.53 -22.79
C GLU A 299 35.98 4.22 -21.42
N ARG A 300 36.92 3.27 -21.38
CA ARG A 300 37.77 3.07 -20.21
C ARG A 300 39.05 3.88 -20.45
N ASP A 301 39.44 4.68 -19.47
CA ASP A 301 40.73 5.35 -19.52
C ASP A 301 41.88 4.31 -19.40
N MET A 302 42.63 4.15 -20.49
CA MET A 302 43.75 3.21 -20.57
C MET A 302 45.01 3.70 -19.87
N HIS A 303 45.06 4.98 -19.52
CA HIS A 303 46.21 5.63 -18.88
C HIS A 303 45.94 5.95 -17.40
N TRP A 304 44.73 5.66 -16.90
CA TRP A 304 44.41 5.82 -15.49
C TRP A 304 45.31 4.96 -14.61
N SER A 305 45.87 5.60 -13.58
CA SER A 305 46.59 4.92 -12.51
C SER A 305 45.88 5.14 -11.19
N LYS A 306 45.98 4.15 -10.29
CA LYS A 306 45.34 4.22 -8.97
C LYS A 306 45.85 5.44 -8.20
N GLN A 307 44.93 6.29 -7.74
CA GLN A 307 45.22 7.48 -6.95
C GLN A 307 44.11 7.74 -5.93
N GLN A 308 44.35 8.60 -4.93
CA GLN A 308 43.32 8.96 -3.95
C GLN A 308 42.29 9.88 -4.59
N PHE A 309 41.03 9.80 -4.14
CA PHE A 309 39.96 10.65 -4.67
C PHE A 309 40.25 12.14 -4.49
N GLY A 310 40.89 12.54 -3.39
CA GLY A 310 41.29 13.92 -3.14
C GLY A 310 42.35 14.46 -4.11
N ASP A 311 43.08 13.58 -4.80
CA ASP A 311 44.09 13.92 -5.79
C ASP A 311 43.53 13.99 -7.22
N ILE A 312 42.26 13.57 -7.42
CA ILE A 312 41.60 13.63 -8.72
C ILE A 312 41.16 15.08 -8.95
N ASP A 313 41.91 15.77 -9.81
CA ASP A 313 41.76 17.16 -10.22
C ASP A 313 40.46 17.87 -9.76
N ASN A 314 40.69 18.79 -8.81
CA ASN A 314 39.99 20.06 -8.72
C ASN A 314 40.38 20.97 -9.89
#